data_AF-A0AAD5CJK8-F1
#
_entry.id   AF-A0AAD5CJK8-F1
#
_cell.length_a   1.000
_cell.length_b   1.000
_cell.length_c   1.000
_cell.angle_alpha   90.00
_cell.angle_beta   90.00
_cell.angle_gamma   90.00
#
_symmetry.space_group_name_H-M   'P 1'
#
loop_
_entity.id
_entity.type
_entity.pdbx_description
1 polymer ?
#
loop_
_entity_poly.entity_id
_entity_poly.type
_entity_poly.pdbx_seq_one_letter_code
_entity_poly.pdbx_strand_id
1 'polypeptide(L)'
;MEEVGMENDRAYFVPCLAAQLSNPDPDSVRVETWVVGEDVVREVLDRLHPTLDSEERREDVIDYVQNLIRCNLGLEIFPYGSVPLKTYLPDGDLDLTVISTLNLDESLPSEVYRVLQEEEKNGNTEFELRATQFIDAE
;
A
#
# COMPACT_ATOMS: atom_id res chain seq x y z
N MET A 1 -6.14 -48.14 52.11
CA MET A 1 -5.47 -49.07 51.17
C MET A 1 -6.27 -49.01 49.90
N GLU A 2 -5.88 -48.30 48.85
CA GLU A 2 -4.55 -47.83 48.41
C GLU A 2 -4.54 -46.31 48.13
N GLU A 3 -3.37 -45.71 48.29
CA GLU A 3 -3.06 -44.33 47.94
C GLU A 3 -2.42 -44.23 46.55
N VAL A 4 -2.80 -43.16 45.84
CA VAL A 4 -2.02 -42.21 45.01
C VAL A 4 -0.87 -42.74 44.13
N GLY A 5 -0.95 -42.36 42.85
CA GLY A 5 0.19 -42.21 41.96
C GLY A 5 -0.22 -41.62 40.60
N MET A 6 -0.36 -40.29 40.53
CA MET A 6 -0.34 -39.54 39.26
C MET A 6 1.11 -39.28 38.85
N GLU A 7 1.55 -39.85 37.73
CA GLU A 7 2.70 -39.38 36.93
C GLU A 7 2.49 -39.93 35.51
N ASN A 8 1.98 -39.13 34.58
CA ASN A 8 2.72 -38.23 33.69
C ASN A 8 3.66 -39.00 32.73
N ASP A 9 3.20 -39.25 31.51
CA ASP A 9 4.10 -39.09 30.36
C ASP A 9 3.34 -38.83 29.06
N ARG A 10 3.44 -37.55 28.67
CA ARG A 10 3.84 -37.08 27.36
C ARG A 10 2.97 -37.43 26.16
N ALA A 11 2.31 -36.37 25.69
CA ALA A 11 1.82 -36.18 24.34
C ALA A 11 2.73 -36.84 23.28
N TYR A 12 2.17 -37.81 22.56
CA TYR A 12 2.69 -38.15 21.25
C TYR A 12 2.36 -36.99 20.31
N PHE A 13 3.32 -36.08 20.27
CA PHE A 13 3.47 -35.04 19.27
C PHE A 13 3.12 -35.59 17.89
N VAL A 14 2.16 -34.93 17.23
CA VAL A 14 1.90 -35.06 15.81
C VAL A 14 3.18 -34.66 15.08
N PRO A 15 3.88 -35.57 14.37
CA PRO A 15 5.02 -35.17 13.57
C PRO A 15 4.47 -34.52 12.31
N CYS A 16 4.52 -33.19 12.31
CA CYS A 16 4.98 -32.42 11.15
C CYS A 16 4.05 -32.42 9.94
N LEU A 17 3.00 -31.58 9.98
CA LEU A 17 2.43 -30.95 8.78
C LEU A 17 3.40 -29.88 8.19
N ALA A 18 4.72 -30.04 8.41
CA ALA A 18 5.76 -29.20 7.82
C ALA A 18 6.69 -30.01 6.89
N ALA A 19 6.39 -31.30 6.68
CA ALA A 19 7.00 -32.04 5.59
C ALA A 19 6.23 -31.78 4.30
N GLN A 20 6.91 -31.09 3.37
CA GLN A 20 6.58 -30.91 1.95
C GLN A 20 5.78 -29.65 1.58
N LEU A 21 6.37 -28.49 1.80
CA LEU A 21 6.34 -27.43 0.78
C LEU A 21 7.74 -27.31 0.16
N SER A 22 8.25 -28.41 -0.41
CA SER A 22 9.32 -28.27 -1.40
C SER A 22 8.67 -27.67 -2.64
N ASN A 23 9.08 -26.47 -3.05
CA ASN A 23 8.67 -25.94 -4.34
C ASN A 23 8.99 -27.02 -5.40
N PRO A 24 8.01 -27.42 -6.23
CA PRO A 24 8.27 -28.36 -7.30
C PRO A 24 9.38 -27.81 -8.18
N ASP A 25 10.24 -28.69 -8.68
CA ASP A 25 11.25 -28.33 -9.67
C ASP A 25 10.54 -27.66 -10.87
N PRO A 26 10.87 -26.42 -11.24
CA PRO A 26 10.22 -25.73 -12.35
C PRO A 26 10.26 -26.52 -13.66
N ASP A 27 11.33 -27.31 -13.86
CA ASP A 27 11.52 -28.16 -15.04
C ASP A 27 10.60 -29.39 -15.05
N SER A 28 9.97 -29.71 -13.91
CA SER A 28 8.96 -30.78 -13.81
C SER A 28 7.57 -30.35 -14.29
N VAL A 29 7.33 -29.03 -14.44
CA VAL A 29 6.07 -28.50 -14.95
C VAL A 29 6.08 -28.59 -16.47
N ARG A 30 5.07 -29.28 -17.00
CA ARG A 30 4.91 -29.43 -18.45
C ARG A 30 4.74 -28.08 -19.13
N VAL A 31 5.32 -27.93 -20.33
CA VAL A 31 5.24 -26.71 -21.14
C VAL A 31 3.78 -26.29 -21.38
N GLU A 32 2.88 -27.24 -21.62
CA GLU A 32 1.46 -26.91 -21.85
C GLU A 32 0.81 -26.27 -20.61
N THR A 33 1.23 -26.68 -19.41
CA THR A 33 0.77 -26.09 -18.15
C THR A 33 1.31 -24.67 -17.97
N TRP A 34 2.57 -24.42 -18.35
CA TRP A 34 3.14 -23.07 -18.35
C TRP A 34 2.38 -22.13 -19.28
N VAL A 35 2.04 -22.56 -20.50
CA VAL A 35 1.28 -21.75 -21.45
C VAL A 35 -0.08 -21.35 -20.88
N VAL A 36 -0.83 -22.30 -20.30
CA VAL A 36 -2.12 -22.00 -19.64
C VAL A 36 -1.92 -21.02 -18.48
N GLY A 37 -0.87 -21.21 -17.68
CA GLY A 37 -0.54 -20.31 -16.59
C GLY A 37 -0.20 -18.89 -17.06
N GLU A 38 0.61 -18.76 -18.11
CA GLU A 38 0.95 -17.48 -18.73
C GLU A 38 -0.27 -16.77 -19.30
N ASP A 39 -1.20 -17.49 -19.94
CA ASP A 39 -2.44 -16.90 -20.47
C ASP A 39 -3.31 -16.31 -19.36
N VAL A 40 -3.46 -17.03 -18.25
CA VAL A 40 -4.18 -16.54 -17.06
C VAL A 40 -3.48 -15.34 -16.43
N VAL A 41 -2.15 -15.40 -16.28
CA VAL A 41 -1.37 -14.27 -15.73
C VAL A 41 -1.49 -13.04 -16.63
N ARG A 42 -1.48 -13.22 -17.96
CA ARG A 42 -1.67 -12.13 -18.91
C ARG A 42 -3.03 -11.47 -18.76
N GLU A 43 -4.10 -12.26 -18.63
CA GLU A 43 -5.45 -11.71 -18.40
C GLU A 43 -5.53 -10.90 -17.09
N VAL A 44 -4.83 -11.35 -16.04
CA VAL A 44 -4.75 -10.60 -14.77
C VAL A 44 -3.97 -9.30 -14.98
N LEU A 45 -2.80 -9.34 -15.62
CA LEU A 45 -2.00 -8.15 -15.88
C LEU A 45 -2.74 -7.13 -16.75
N ASP A 46 -3.50 -7.59 -17.74
CA ASP A 46 -4.33 -6.73 -18.59
C ASP A 46 -5.38 -5.94 -17.79
N ARG A 47 -5.80 -6.45 -16.62
CA ARG A 47 -6.72 -5.75 -15.71
C ARG A 47 -6.03 -4.89 -14.67
N LEU A 48 -4.78 -5.19 -14.33
CA LEU A 48 -4.05 -4.52 -13.26
C LEU A 48 -3.11 -3.42 -13.73
N HIS A 49 -2.61 -3.51 -14.96
CA HIS A 49 -1.60 -2.57 -15.44
C HIS A 49 -2.17 -1.13 -15.49
N PRO A 50 -1.33 -0.13 -15.18
CA PRO A 50 -1.68 1.27 -15.39
C PRO A 50 -2.13 1.56 -16.81
N THR A 51 -3.26 2.26 -16.94
CA THR A 51 -3.74 2.82 -18.21
C THR A 51 -3.39 4.30 -18.30
N LEU A 52 -3.38 4.86 -19.51
CA LEU A 52 -3.18 6.30 -19.72
C LEU A 52 -4.16 7.14 -18.90
N ASP A 53 -5.45 6.82 -18.95
CA ASP A 53 -6.48 7.52 -18.18
C ASP A 53 -6.20 7.46 -16.66
N SER A 54 -5.68 6.32 -16.18
CA SER A 54 -5.32 6.15 -14.77
C SER A 54 -4.04 6.88 -14.36
N GLU A 55 -3.13 7.13 -15.31
CA GLU A 55 -1.91 7.92 -15.13
C GLU A 55 -2.28 9.40 -15.07
N GLU A 56 -3.04 9.89 -16.05
CA GLU A 56 -3.49 11.28 -16.15
C GLU A 56 -4.31 11.68 -14.92
N ARG A 57 -5.28 10.86 -14.52
CA ARG A 57 -6.08 11.12 -13.32
C ARG A 57 -5.23 11.19 -12.04
N ARG A 58 -4.16 10.39 -11.94
CA ARG A 58 -3.26 10.43 -10.78
C ARG A 58 -2.38 11.68 -10.84
N GLU A 59 -1.89 12.05 -12.02
CA GLU A 59 -1.15 13.29 -12.26
C GLU A 59 -1.98 14.51 -11.85
N ASP A 60 -3.26 14.59 -12.26
CA ASP A 60 -4.15 15.70 -11.89
C ASP A 60 -4.32 15.82 -10.36
N VAL A 61 -4.50 14.68 -9.67
CA VAL A 61 -4.61 14.67 -8.19
C VAL A 61 -3.30 15.10 -7.54
N ILE A 62 -2.16 14.62 -8.05
CA ILE A 62 -0.82 14.99 -7.55
C ILE A 62 -0.61 16.50 -7.71
N ASP A 63 -0.89 17.04 -8.89
CA ASP A 63 -0.77 18.47 -9.21
C ASP A 63 -1.66 19.32 -8.32
N TYR A 64 -2.90 18.88 -8.09
CA TYR A 64 -3.82 19.53 -7.17
C TYR A 64 -3.25 19.60 -5.75
N VAL A 65 -2.82 18.46 -5.18
CA VAL A 65 -2.29 18.41 -3.80
C VAL A 65 -0.99 19.20 -3.69
N GLN A 66 -0.11 19.12 -4.71
CA GLN A 66 1.10 19.93 -4.78
C GLN A 66 0.76 21.43 -4.75
N ASN A 67 -0.19 21.87 -5.56
CA ASN A 67 -0.58 23.29 -5.61
C ASN A 67 -1.23 23.74 -4.31
N LEU A 68 -2.07 22.91 -3.69
CA LEU A 68 -2.69 23.21 -2.40
C LEU A 68 -1.64 23.46 -1.33
N ILE A 69 -0.68 22.54 -1.19
CA ILE A 69 0.33 22.63 -0.14
C ILE A 69 1.39 23.70 -0.45
N ARG A 70 1.79 23.85 -1.72
CA ARG A 70 2.72 24.91 -2.15
C ARG A 70 2.15 26.30 -1.90
N CYS A 71 0.88 26.54 -2.23
CA CYS A 71 0.25 27.85 -2.03
C CYS A 71 0.07 28.22 -0.55
N ASN A 72 -0.19 27.23 0.32
CA ASN A 72 -0.46 27.49 1.73
C ASN A 72 0.80 27.46 2.61
N LEU A 73 1.74 26.56 2.34
CA LEU A 73 2.91 26.30 3.20
C LEU A 73 4.26 26.56 2.50
N GLY A 74 4.28 26.75 1.17
CA GLY A 74 5.53 26.93 0.42
C GLY A 74 6.40 25.67 0.37
N LEU A 75 5.78 24.49 0.52
CA LEU A 75 6.47 23.19 0.54
C LEU A 75 6.31 22.46 -0.78
N GLU A 76 7.29 21.63 -1.10
CA GLU A 76 7.26 20.76 -2.27
C GLU A 76 6.86 19.33 -1.89
N ILE A 77 6.04 18.72 -2.74
CA ILE A 77 5.52 17.36 -2.57
C ILE A 77 5.93 16.51 -3.75
N PHE A 78 6.34 15.28 -3.48
CA PHE A 78 6.75 14.32 -4.50
C PHE A 78 5.96 13.02 -4.37
N PRO A 79 5.58 12.38 -5.49
CA PRO A 79 5.01 11.04 -5.44
C PRO A 79 6.03 10.04 -4.93
N TYR A 80 5.55 9.09 -4.13
CA TYR A 80 6.34 7.98 -3.59
C TYR A 80 5.59 6.65 -3.83
N GLY A 81 6.18 5.55 -3.37
CA GLY A 81 5.54 4.25 -3.38
C GLY A 81 5.33 3.72 -4.80
N SER A 82 4.10 3.27 -5.06
CA SER A 82 3.75 2.54 -6.29
C SER A 82 3.67 3.43 -7.54
N VAL A 83 3.41 4.73 -7.36
CA VAL A 83 3.16 5.69 -8.46
C VAL A 83 4.39 5.92 -9.33
N PRO A 84 5.56 6.30 -8.79
CA PRO A 84 6.76 6.51 -9.62
C PRO A 84 7.22 5.25 -10.37
N LEU A 85 6.90 4.07 -9.83
CA LEU A 85 7.28 2.78 -10.41
C LEU A 85 6.25 2.21 -11.39
N LYS A 86 5.06 2.84 -11.50
CA LYS A 86 3.93 2.34 -12.30
C LYS A 86 3.53 0.90 -11.91
N THR A 87 3.57 0.60 -10.62
CA THR A 87 3.20 -0.71 -10.07
C THR A 87 1.93 -0.65 -9.22
N TYR A 88 1.17 0.45 -9.29
CA TYR A 88 -0.10 0.58 -8.59
C TYR A 88 -1.17 -0.30 -9.23
N LEU A 89 -2.11 -0.74 -8.40
CA LEU A 89 -3.34 -1.38 -8.86
C LEU A 89 -4.35 -0.29 -9.27
N PRO A 90 -5.41 -0.61 -10.04
CA PRO A 90 -6.41 0.36 -10.47
C PRO A 90 -6.95 1.22 -9.32
N ASP A 91 -7.25 0.57 -8.19
CA ASP A 91 -7.77 1.21 -6.96
C ASP A 91 -6.69 1.47 -5.90
N GLY A 92 -5.41 1.41 -6.28
CA GLY A 92 -4.30 1.64 -5.35
C GLY A 92 -4.20 3.10 -4.92
N ASP A 93 -3.79 3.29 -3.66
CA ASP A 93 -3.59 4.59 -3.02
C ASP A 93 -2.49 5.45 -3.68
N LEU A 94 -2.52 6.75 -3.41
CA LEU A 94 -1.52 7.72 -3.81
C LEU A 94 -0.64 8.09 -2.62
N ASP A 95 0.60 7.61 -2.63
CA ASP A 95 1.59 7.98 -1.63
C ASP A 95 2.30 9.27 -2.04
N LEU A 96 2.26 10.28 -1.16
CA LEU A 96 2.92 11.57 -1.35
C LEU A 96 3.88 11.84 -0.20
N THR A 97 5.05 12.40 -0.51
CA THR A 97 6.08 12.79 0.46
C THR A 97 6.33 14.29 0.39
N VAL A 98 6.29 14.95 1.53
CA VAL A 98 6.66 16.37 1.67
C VAL A 98 8.14 16.46 2.00
N ILE A 99 8.89 17.30 1.29
CA ILE A 99 10.29 17.59 1.60
C ILE A 99 10.43 19.07 1.94
N SER A 100 10.97 19.37 3.12
CA SER A 100 11.18 20.73 3.62
C SER A 100 12.66 20.97 3.92
N THR A 101 13.16 22.17 3.58
CA THR A 101 14.50 22.63 3.97
C THR A 101 14.51 23.39 5.29
N LEU A 102 13.34 23.66 5.87
CA LEU A 102 13.18 24.38 7.14
C LEU A 102 13.15 23.37 8.28
N ASN A 103 13.82 23.68 9.41
CA ASN A 103 13.77 22.91 10.65
C ASN A 103 12.38 23.01 11.33
N LEU A 104 11.31 22.64 10.63
CA LEU A 104 9.90 22.69 11.08
C LEU A 104 9.46 21.36 11.73
N ASP A 105 10.42 20.60 12.27
CA ASP A 105 10.39 19.14 12.35
C ASP A 105 9.15 18.58 13.05
N GLU A 106 8.75 19.15 14.20
CA GLU A 106 7.62 18.62 14.97
C GLU A 106 6.25 19.17 14.55
N SER A 107 6.17 20.40 14.02
CA SER A 107 4.87 21.03 13.70
C SER A 107 4.42 20.79 12.27
N LEU A 108 5.32 20.38 11.37
CA LEU A 108 5.02 20.20 9.95
C LEU A 108 3.82 19.27 9.70
N PRO A 109 3.70 18.09 10.32
CA PRO A 109 2.55 17.22 10.09
C PRO A 109 1.22 17.88 10.48
N SER A 110 1.22 18.66 11.57
CA SER A 110 0.03 19.40 12.03
C SER A 110 -0.35 20.54 11.09
N GLU A 111 0.61 21.25 10.52
CA GLU A 111 0.35 22.33 9.54
C GLU A 111 -0.21 21.77 8.23
N VAL A 112 0.33 20.66 7.72
CA VAL A 112 -0.22 19.97 6.54
C VAL A 112 -1.66 19.52 6.81
N TYR A 113 -1.89 18.90 7.97
CA TYR A 113 -3.23 18.47 8.37
C TYR A 113 -4.22 19.65 8.46
N ARG A 114 -3.79 20.79 9.02
CA ARG A 114 -4.60 22.01 9.09
C ARG A 114 -5.04 22.50 7.71
N VAL A 115 -4.13 22.55 6.74
CA VAL A 115 -4.45 22.96 5.36
C VAL A 115 -5.46 22.01 4.72
N LEU A 116 -5.29 20.69 4.88
CA LEU A 116 -6.23 19.71 4.35
C LEU A 116 -7.63 19.84 4.99
N GLN A 117 -7.71 20.11 6.29
CA GLN A 117 -8.98 20.35 6.98
C GLN A 117 -9.67 21.66 6.57
N GLU A 118 -8.89 22.71 6.30
CA GLU A 118 -9.41 23.97 5.77
C GLU A 118 -9.98 23.77 4.36
N GLU A 119 -9.28 23.00 3.52
CA GLU A 119 -9.71 22.68 2.16
C GLU A 119 -10.96 21.78 2.12
N GLU A 120 -11.05 20.78 3.01
CA GLU A 120 -12.26 19.96 3.19
C GLU A 120 -13.49 20.80 3.55
N LYS A 121 -13.33 21.88 4.34
CA LYS A 121 -14.42 22.80 4.71
C LYS A 121 -14.82 23.76 3.60
N ASN A 122 -13.90 24.08 2.68
CA ASN A 122 -14.14 25.01 1.58
C ASN A 122 -15.19 24.44 0.61
N GLY A 123 -15.13 23.13 0.32
CA GLY A 123 -16.18 22.36 -0.37
C GLY A 123 -16.48 22.76 -1.83
N ASN A 124 -15.82 23.80 -2.36
CA ASN A 124 -15.95 24.29 -3.73
C ASN A 124 -14.61 24.16 -4.46
N THR A 125 -14.12 22.93 -4.55
CA THR A 125 -12.79 22.58 -5.05
C THR A 125 -12.90 21.60 -6.22
N GLU A 126 -11.87 21.53 -7.06
CA GLU A 126 -11.81 20.59 -8.18
C GLU A 126 -11.83 19.13 -7.70
N PHE A 127 -11.10 18.85 -6.62
CA PHE A 127 -11.08 17.57 -5.95
C PHE A 127 -11.70 17.69 -4.56
N GLU A 128 -12.70 16.85 -4.32
CA GLU A 128 -13.39 16.81 -3.03
C GLU A 128 -12.54 16.04 -2.00
N LEU A 129 -12.09 16.75 -0.96
CA LEU A 129 -11.46 16.13 0.20
C LEU A 129 -12.53 15.67 1.19
N ARG A 130 -12.35 14.48 1.75
CA ARG A 130 -13.28 13.87 2.72
C ARG A 130 -12.52 13.11 3.78
N ALA A 131 -13.03 13.17 5.01
CA ALA A 131 -12.58 12.37 6.14
C ALA A 131 -11.06 12.51 6.40
N THR A 132 -10.56 13.74 6.36
CA THR A 132 -9.14 14.01 6.64
C THR A 132 -8.83 13.55 8.07
N GLN A 133 -7.80 12.70 8.20
CA GLN A 133 -7.33 12.20 9.49
C GLN A 133 -5.82 12.37 9.61
N PHE A 134 -5.36 12.63 10.83
CA PHE A 134 -3.95 12.64 11.18
C PHE A 134 -3.63 11.41 12.02
N ILE A 135 -2.62 10.65 11.61
CA ILE A 135 -2.13 9.48 12.32
C ILE A 135 -0.65 9.72 12.60
N ASP A 136 -0.30 9.73 13.88
CA ASP A 136 1.08 9.74 14.33
C ASP A 136 1.60 8.30 14.38
N ALA A 137 2.71 8.03 13.69
CA ALA A 137 3.25 6.69 13.47
C ALA A 137 4.63 6.48 14.14
N GLU A 138 5.06 7.41 15.00
CA GLU A 138 6.28 7.30 15.80
C GLU A 138 6.13 6.40 17.04
#